data_AF-A0A916GGE2-F1
#
_entry.id   AF-A0A916GGE2-F1
#
_cell.length_a   1.000
_cell.length_b   1.000
_cell.length_c   1.000
_cell.angle_alpha   90.00
_cell.angle_beta   90.00
_cell.angle_gamma   90.00
#
_symmetry.space_group_name_H-M   'P 1'
#
loop_
_entity.id
_entity.type
_entity.pdbx_description
1 polymer ?
#
loop_
_entity_poly.entity_id
_entity_poly.type
_entity_poly.pdbx_seq_one_letter_code
_entity_poly.pdbx_strand_id
1 'polypeptide(L)'
;LSPEVFAAIHGGARVNLAQEQRFLDWAATKGLDRKKVEDTYKSFGIAGKIGRAKQTAQTYNIQSVPTLIVDGKFMVSSGTAGTHERVPGALDAAIAVARAERPK
;
A
#
# COMPACT_ATOMS: atom_id res chain seq x y z
N LEU A 1 1.55 -5.20 -0.84
CA LEU A 1 0.64 -6.32 -1.21
C LEU A 1 1.48 -7.58 -1.29
N SER A 2 0.98 -8.73 -0.82
CA SER A 2 1.68 -9.98 -1.11
C SER A 2 1.65 -10.27 -2.62
N PRO A 3 2.63 -11.03 -3.16
CA PRO A 3 2.65 -11.37 -4.59
C PRO A 3 1.34 -12.01 -5.06
N GLU A 4 0.74 -12.87 -4.24
CA GLU A 4 -0.51 -13.55 -4.58
C GLU A 4 -1.71 -12.60 -4.67
N VAL A 5 -1.85 -11.66 -3.73
CA VAL A 5 -2.92 -10.64 -3.77
C VAL A 5 -2.71 -9.73 -4.98
N PHE A 6 -1.46 -9.33 -5.25
CA PHE A 6 -1.15 -8.48 -6.40
C PHE A 6 -1.50 -9.18 -7.72
N ALA A 7 -1.12 -10.46 -7.87
CA ALA A 7 -1.43 -11.28 -9.03
C ALA A 7 -2.93 -11.56 -9.17
N ALA A 8 -3.66 -11.72 -8.06
CA ALA A 8 -5.11 -11.88 -8.10
C ALA A 8 -5.81 -10.65 -8.72
N ILE A 9 -5.35 -9.45 -8.39
CA ILE A 9 -5.93 -8.18 -8.89
C ILE A 9 -5.44 -7.85 -10.32
N HIS A 10 -4.13 -7.93 -10.57
CA HIS A 10 -3.51 -7.42 -11.80
C HIS A 10 -3.15 -8.51 -12.82
N GLY A 11 -3.15 -9.77 -12.42
CA GLY A 11 -2.86 -10.91 -13.30
C GLY A 11 -4.04 -11.29 -14.19
N GLY A 12 -4.01 -12.50 -14.75
CA GLY A 12 -5.02 -12.96 -15.72
C GLY A 12 -6.44 -13.05 -15.15
N ALA A 13 -6.59 -13.49 -13.89
CA ALA A 13 -7.89 -13.71 -13.26
C ALA A 13 -8.66 -12.43 -12.93
N ARG A 14 -7.96 -11.29 -12.72
CA ARG A 14 -8.52 -9.96 -12.40
C ARG A 14 -9.65 -10.00 -11.36
N VAL A 15 -9.42 -10.69 -10.26
CA VAL A 15 -10.40 -10.83 -9.18
C VAL A 15 -10.59 -9.46 -8.52
N ASN A 16 -11.84 -8.99 -8.47
CA ASN A 16 -12.17 -7.75 -7.76
C ASN A 16 -12.19 -7.97 -6.24
N LEU A 17 -11.01 -7.92 -5.62
CA LEU A 17 -10.84 -8.05 -4.17
C LEU A 17 -11.31 -6.82 -3.37
N ALA A 18 -11.80 -5.76 -4.02
CA ALA A 18 -12.45 -4.65 -3.32
C ALA A 18 -13.88 -5.01 -2.85
N GLN A 19 -14.49 -6.04 -3.44
CA GLN A 19 -15.75 -6.59 -2.96
C GLN A 19 -15.47 -7.60 -1.84
N GLU A 20 -15.99 -7.32 -0.64
CA GLU A 20 -15.75 -8.13 0.57
C GLU A 20 -16.00 -9.63 0.32
N GLN A 21 -17.17 -9.99 -0.24
CA GLN A 21 -17.50 -11.38 -0.52
C GLN A 21 -16.47 -12.05 -1.43
N ARG A 22 -16.03 -11.38 -2.51
CA ARG A 22 -15.02 -11.92 -3.42
C ARG A 22 -13.66 -12.06 -2.75
N PHE A 23 -13.31 -11.15 -1.87
CA PHE A 23 -12.09 -11.25 -1.06
C PHE A 23 -12.14 -12.45 -0.11
N LEU A 24 -13.25 -12.64 0.61
CA LEU A 24 -13.42 -13.77 1.54
C LEU A 24 -13.39 -15.12 0.83
N ASP A 25 -14.08 -15.22 -0.31
CA ASP A 25 -14.12 -16.45 -1.10
C ASP A 25 -12.75 -16.74 -1.72
N TRP A 26 -12.05 -15.72 -2.24
CA TRP A 26 -10.68 -15.86 -2.70
C TRP A 26 -9.73 -16.31 -1.58
N ALA A 27 -9.84 -15.70 -0.39
CA ALA A 27 -9.03 -16.09 0.77
C ALA A 27 -9.25 -17.56 1.16
N ALA A 28 -10.48 -18.06 1.08
CA ALA A 28 -10.80 -19.47 1.31
C ALA A 28 -10.11 -20.40 0.29
N THR A 29 -10.03 -20.01 -0.99
CA THR A 29 -9.28 -20.79 -2.01
C THR A 29 -7.78 -20.87 -1.71
N LYS A 30 -7.25 -19.96 -0.87
CA LYS A 30 -5.86 -19.94 -0.40
C LYS A 30 -5.67 -20.74 0.90
N GLY A 31 -6.67 -21.50 1.33
CA GLY A 31 -6.61 -22.33 2.53
C GLY A 31 -6.82 -21.56 3.85
N LEU A 32 -7.30 -20.32 3.78
CA LEU A 32 -7.63 -19.54 4.97
C LEU A 32 -9.04 -19.87 5.47
N ASP A 33 -9.22 -19.93 6.79
CA ASP A 33 -10.55 -20.06 7.39
C ASP A 33 -11.39 -18.82 7.11
N ARG A 34 -12.46 -18.99 6.33
CA ARG A 34 -13.29 -17.88 5.85
C ARG A 34 -13.88 -17.07 7.01
N LYS A 35 -14.35 -17.73 8.06
CA LYS A 35 -15.01 -17.07 9.21
C LYS A 35 -13.99 -16.24 9.99
N LYS A 36 -12.80 -16.78 10.22
CA LYS A 36 -11.70 -16.09 10.90
C LYS A 36 -11.20 -14.88 10.10
N VAL A 37 -11.11 -15.00 8.77
CA VAL A 37 -10.77 -13.88 7.88
C VAL A 37 -11.85 -12.80 7.97
N GLU A 38 -13.12 -13.17 7.91
CA GLU A 38 -14.26 -12.24 8.01
C GLU A 38 -14.27 -11.51 9.36
N ASP A 39 -14.09 -12.24 10.47
CA ASP A 39 -14.04 -11.67 11.81
C ASP A 39 -12.87 -10.67 11.95
N THR A 40 -11.72 -11.01 11.34
CA THR A 40 -10.57 -10.10 11.30
C THR A 40 -10.85 -8.88 10.43
N TYR A 41 -11.44 -9.06 9.25
CA TYR A 41 -11.78 -8.00 8.31
C TYR A 41 -12.73 -6.97 8.94
N LYS A 42 -13.71 -7.44 9.72
CA LYS A 42 -14.69 -6.61 10.44
C LYS A 42 -14.22 -6.13 11.82
N SER A 43 -13.02 -6.53 12.25
CA SER A 43 -12.53 -6.18 13.58
C SER A 43 -12.28 -4.68 13.74
N PHE A 44 -12.47 -4.20 14.97
CA PHE A 44 -12.14 -2.83 15.35
C PHE A 44 -10.67 -2.47 15.05
N GLY A 45 -9.76 -3.43 15.22
CA GLY A 45 -8.34 -3.24 14.93
C GLY A 45 -8.06 -2.94 13.46
N ILE A 46 -8.75 -3.63 12.53
CA ILE A 46 -8.65 -3.33 11.10
C ILE A 46 -9.32 -1.99 10.76
N ALA A 47 -10.51 -1.72 11.32
CA ALA A 47 -11.19 -0.44 11.12
C ALA A 47 -10.31 0.76 11.53
N GLY A 48 -9.65 0.68 12.70
CA GLY A 48 -8.71 1.69 13.16
C GLY A 48 -7.47 1.86 12.28
N LYS A 49 -6.93 0.75 11.73
CA LYS A 49 -5.80 0.82 10.76
C LYS A 49 -6.21 1.50 9.46
N ILE A 50 -7.40 1.20 8.93
CA ILE A 50 -7.95 1.85 7.74
C ILE A 50 -8.14 3.35 7.98
N GLY A 51 -8.70 3.73 9.13
CA GLY A 51 -8.87 5.14 9.50
C GLY A 51 -7.54 5.91 9.53
N ARG A 52 -6.51 5.35 10.18
CA ARG A 52 -5.17 5.95 10.18
C ARG A 52 -4.57 6.05 8.78
N ALA A 53 -4.70 5.00 7.97
CA ALA A 53 -4.18 5.02 6.60
C ALA A 53 -4.82 6.12 5.74
N LYS A 54 -6.15 6.32 5.86
CA LYS A 54 -6.87 7.42 5.19
C LYS A 54 -6.34 8.79 5.64
N GLN A 55 -6.19 8.99 6.95
CA GLN A 55 -5.64 10.23 7.50
C GLN A 55 -4.22 10.49 7.01
N THR A 56 -3.35 9.47 6.99
CA THR A 56 -1.99 9.59 6.47
C THR A 56 -1.98 9.98 4.99
N ALA A 57 -2.80 9.35 4.16
CA ALA A 57 -2.88 9.69 2.74
C ALA A 57 -3.36 11.13 2.50
N GLN A 58 -4.33 11.60 3.28
CA GLN A 58 -4.78 13.00 3.25
C GLN A 58 -3.70 13.97 3.73
N THR A 59 -3.01 13.64 4.82
CA THR A 59 -1.95 14.48 5.41
C THR A 59 -0.81 14.71 4.42
N TYR A 60 -0.44 13.67 3.65
CA TYR A 60 0.56 13.79 2.60
C TYR A 60 0.00 14.22 1.24
N ASN A 61 -1.29 14.57 1.15
CA ASN A 61 -1.94 14.97 -0.09
C ASN A 61 -1.65 14.01 -1.27
N ILE A 62 -1.79 12.70 -1.04
CA ILE A 62 -1.47 11.69 -2.06
C ILE A 62 -2.50 11.77 -3.20
N GLN A 63 -2.04 12.10 -4.41
CA GLN A 63 -2.87 12.25 -5.62
C GLN A 63 -2.72 11.09 -6.62
N SER A 64 -1.67 10.26 -6.50
CA SER A 64 -1.42 9.15 -7.41
C SER A 64 -0.68 8.00 -6.73
N VAL A 65 -0.69 6.84 -7.38
CA VAL A 65 0.02 5.64 -6.92
C VAL A 65 0.89 5.07 -8.06
N PRO A 66 2.07 4.49 -7.75
CA PRO A 66 2.71 4.45 -6.44
C PRO A 66 3.31 5.82 -6.04
N THR A 67 3.16 6.16 -4.75
CA THR A 67 3.80 7.31 -4.10
C THR A 67 4.51 6.82 -2.84
N LEU A 68 5.75 7.26 -2.66
CA LEU A 68 6.59 6.97 -1.51
C LEU A 68 6.86 8.25 -0.74
N ILE A 69 6.84 8.18 0.58
CA ILE A 69 7.19 9.28 1.47
C ILE A 69 8.43 8.89 2.27
N VAL A 70 9.49 9.69 2.17
CA VAL A 70 10.75 9.50 2.92
C VAL A 70 10.80 10.51 4.05
N ASP A 71 10.98 10.00 5.26
CA ASP A 71 11.10 10.77 6.50
C ASP A 71 9.94 11.73 6.80
N GLY A 72 8.76 11.46 6.24
CA GLY A 72 7.61 12.34 6.36
C GLY A 72 7.77 13.71 5.68
N LYS A 73 8.81 13.88 4.84
CA LYS A 73 9.17 15.15 4.20
C LYS A 73 9.19 15.06 2.68
N PHE A 74 9.90 14.06 2.14
CA PHE A 74 10.13 13.96 0.70
C PHE A 74 9.11 13.03 0.07
N MET A 75 8.38 13.53 -0.94
CA MET A 75 7.46 12.74 -1.74
C MET A 75 8.13 12.33 -3.05
N VAL A 76 8.13 11.03 -3.34
CA VAL A 76 8.68 10.44 -4.58
C VAL A 76 7.60 9.59 -5.26
N SER A 77 7.40 9.81 -6.55
CA SER A 77 6.43 9.11 -7.39
C SER A 77 6.93 9.10 -8.83
N SER A 78 6.32 8.32 -9.72
CA SER A 78 6.68 8.36 -11.14
C SER A 78 6.45 9.74 -11.77
N GLY A 79 5.45 10.49 -11.29
CA GLY A 79 5.18 11.86 -11.74
C GLY A 79 6.28 12.85 -11.33
N THR A 80 6.82 12.72 -10.12
CA THR A 80 7.91 13.60 -9.63
C THR A 80 9.29 13.16 -10.17
N ALA A 81 9.49 11.86 -10.38
CA ALA A 81 10.71 11.30 -10.97
C ALA A 81 10.74 11.35 -12.52
N GLY A 82 9.61 11.66 -13.15
CA GLY A 82 9.41 11.72 -14.60
C GLY A 82 9.11 10.37 -15.27
N THR A 83 9.67 9.26 -14.79
CA THR A 83 9.35 7.91 -15.26
C THR A 83 9.38 6.90 -14.10
N HIS A 84 8.80 5.71 -14.30
CA HIS A 84 8.81 4.65 -13.29
C HIS A 84 10.23 4.12 -13.02
N GLU A 85 11.07 4.02 -14.05
CA GLU A 85 12.45 3.53 -13.98
C GLU A 85 13.34 4.44 -13.13
N ARG A 86 13.00 5.73 -13.03
CA ARG A 86 13.75 6.73 -12.27
C ARG A 86 13.37 6.79 -10.79
N VAL A 87 12.25 6.18 -10.40
CA VAL A 87 11.76 6.20 -9.00
C VAL A 87 12.80 5.64 -8.01
N PRO A 88 13.47 4.50 -8.26
CA PRO A 88 14.46 3.98 -7.31
C PRO A 88 15.62 4.95 -7.06
N GLY A 89 16.18 5.56 -8.10
CA GLY A 89 17.27 6.53 -7.94
C GLY A 89 16.84 7.80 -7.21
N ALA A 90 15.65 8.32 -7.50
CA ALA A 90 15.08 9.47 -6.78
C ALA A 90 14.81 9.14 -5.30
N LEU A 91 14.37 7.91 -5.01
CA LEU A 91 14.15 7.42 -3.66
C LEU A 91 15.47 7.35 -2.88
N ASP A 92 16.53 6.79 -3.48
CA ASP A 92 17.85 6.70 -2.85
C ASP A 92 18.42 8.08 -2.50
N ALA A 93 18.27 9.05 -3.42
CA ALA A 93 18.67 10.44 -3.17
C ALA A 93 17.91 11.05 -1.99
N ALA A 94 16.59 10.90 -1.93
CA ALA A 94 15.77 11.39 -0.83
C ALA A 94 16.15 10.75 0.52
N ILE A 95 16.48 9.45 0.53
CA ILE A 95 16.96 8.75 1.73
C ILE A 95 18.32 9.31 2.19
N ALA A 96 19.24 9.55 1.25
CA ALA A 96 20.55 10.11 1.57
C ALA A 96 20.45 11.49 2.23
N VAL A 97 19.59 12.38 1.69
CA VAL A 97 19.34 13.70 2.29
C VAL A 97 18.71 13.55 3.68
N ALA A 98 17.65 12.75 3.80
CA ALA A 98 16.97 12.55 5.09
C ALA A 98 17.89 11.99 6.18
N ARG A 99 18.86 11.13 5.82
CA ARG A 99 19.87 10.62 6.76
C ARG A 99 20.88 11.68 7.17
N ALA A 100 21.30 12.55 6.25
CA ALA A 100 22.23 13.62 6.54
C ALA A 100 21.61 14.72 7.44
N GLU A 101 20.30 14.97 7.31
CA GLU A 101 19.57 15.92 8.15
C GLU A 101 19.33 15.43 9.58
N ARG A 102 19.44 14.12 9.84
CA ARG A 102 19.26 13.58 11.20
C ARG A 102 20.54 13.79 12.01
N PRO A 103 20.49 14.55 13.12
CA PRO A 103 21.59 14.55 14.08
C PRO A 103 21.78 13.13 14.65
N LYS A 104 23.05 12.77 14.92
CA LYS A 104 23.43 11.49 15.52
C LYS A 104 22.89 11.33 16.94
#